data_AF-Q1LMT4-F1
#
_entry.id   AF-Q1LMT4-F1
#
_cell.length_a   1.000
_cell.length_b   1.000
_cell.length_c   1.000
_cell.angle_alpha   90.00
_cell.angle_beta   90.00
_cell.angle_gamma   90.00
#
_symmetry.space_group_name_H-M   'P 1'
#
loop_
_entity.id
_entity.type
_entity.pdbx_description
1 polymer ?
#
loop_
_entity_poly.entity_id
_entity_poly.type
_entity_poly.pdbx_seq_one_letter_code
_entity_poly.pdbx_strand_id
1 'polypeptide(L)' 'MSGYWSRRIDDTNRLVYFADDTELAIIACRLHYGDK' A
#
# COMPACT_ATOMS: atom_id res chain seq x y z
N MET A 1 -18.13 -4.65 0.84
CA MET A 1 -16.74 -5.14 0.82
C MET A 1 -15.89 -4.06 1.43
N SER A 2 -15.45 -4.21 2.68
CA SER A 2 -14.58 -3.25 3.36
C SER A 2 -13.40 -4.05 3.88
N GLY A 3 -12.28 -3.94 3.20
CA GLY A 3 -11.08 -4.69 3.52
C GLY A 3 -9.86 -3.93 3.06
N TYR A 4 -8.78 -4.08 3.83
CA TYR A 4 -7.47 -3.59 3.45
C TYR A 4 -6.84 -4.52 2.43
N TRP A 5 -6.17 -3.93 1.45
CA TRP A 5 -5.45 -4.63 0.40
C TRP A 5 -3.95 -4.49 0.60
N SER A 6 -3.21 -5.52 0.20
CA SER A 6 -1.76 -5.50 0.18
C SER A 6 -1.25 -5.91 -1.20
N ARG A 7 -0.44 -5.06 -1.82
CA ARG A 7 0.27 -5.36 -3.06
C ARG A 7 1.78 -5.34 -2.82
N ARG A 8 2.49 -6.32 -3.38
CA ARG A 8 3.97 -6.32 -3.34
C ARG A 8 4.50 -5.19 -4.22
N ILE A 9 5.42 -4.40 -3.66
CA ILE A 9 6.22 -3.41 -4.39
C ILE A 9 7.46 -4.11 -4.93
N ASP A 10 8.08 -4.93 -4.08
CA ASP A 10 9.19 -5.84 -4.38
C ASP A 10 9.06 -7.10 -3.49
N ASP A 11 10.11 -7.89 -3.38
CA ASP A 11 10.12 -9.14 -2.62
C ASP A 11 9.89 -8.93 -1.11
N THR A 12 10.24 -7.75 -0.59
CA THR A 12 10.19 -7.41 0.84
C THR A 12 9.08 -6.40 1.17
N ASN A 13 8.92 -5.38 0.33
CA ASN A 13 8.06 -4.24 0.61
C ASN A 13 6.64 -4.43 0.08
N ARG A 14 5.68 -3.90 0.85
CA ARG A 14 4.25 -3.97 0.51
C ARG A 14 3.60 -2.60 0.61
N LEU A 15 2.79 -2.28 -0.39
CA LEU A 15 1.83 -1.19 -0.33
C LEU A 15 0.57 -1.71 0.35
N VAL A 16 0.22 -1.12 1.48
CA VAL A 16 -1.03 -1.40 2.20
C VAL A 16 -1.97 -0.22 1.99
N TYR A 17 -3.16 -0.50 1.46
CA TYR A 17 -4.12 0.53 1.09
C TYR A 17 -5.56 0.06 1.30
N PHE A 18 -6.45 1.03 1.45
CA PHE A 18 -7.89 0.86 1.33
C PHE A 18 -8.36 1.50 0.03
N ALA A 19 -9.29 0.85 -0.65
CA ALA A 19 -9.91 1.39 -1.86
C ALA A 19 -11.39 1.04 -1.90
N ASP A 20 -12.21 2.04 -2.21
CA ASP A 20 -13.61 1.90 -2.62
C ASP A 20 -13.91 2.80 -3.83
N ASP A 21 -15.18 2.96 -4.16
CA ASP A 21 -15.62 3.73 -5.34
C ASP A 21 -15.33 5.24 -5.24
N THR A 22 -15.03 5.74 -4.03
CA THR A 22 -14.92 7.17 -3.73
C THR A 22 -13.58 7.57 -3.15
N GLU A 23 -12.88 6.65 -2.50
CA GLU A 23 -11.65 6.93 -1.79
C GLU A 23 -10.56 5.88 -2.05
N LEU A 24 -9.33 6.38 -2.14
CA LEU A 24 -8.12 5.59 -2.05
C LEU A 24 -7.25 6.15 -0.92
N ALA A 25 -7.03 5.35 0.12
CA ALA A 25 -6.21 5.71 1.27
C ALA A 25 -4.96 4.83 1.35
N ILE A 26 -3.77 5.44 1.34
CA ILE A 26 -2.51 4.74 1.57
C ILE A 26 -2.22 4.69 3.06
N ILE A 27 -2.10 3.48 3.60
CA ILE A 27 -1.95 3.25 5.04
C ILE A 27 -0.48 3.02 5.39
N ALA A 28 0.24 2.30 4.53
CA ALA A 28 1.67 2.09 4.69
C ALA A 28 2.37 1.84 3.35
N CYS A 29 3.54 2.46 3.20
CA CYS A 29 4.58 2.05 2.25
C CYS A 29 5.94 2.34 2.92
N ARG A 30 6.69 1.30 3.32
CA ARG A 30 8.01 1.49 3.94
C ARG A 30 9.12 1.29 2.91
N LEU A 31 10.19 2.07 3.05
CA LEU A 31 11.53 1.92 2.46
C LEU A 31 11.69 1.90 0.93
N HIS A 32 10.65 2.08 0.11
CA HIS A 32 10.87 2.16 -1.35
C HIS A 32 11.58 3.44 -1.82
N TYR A 33 11.42 4.57 -1.10
CA TYR A 33 11.98 5.87 -1.49
C TYR A 33 13.15 6.34 -0.61
N GLY A 34 13.65 5.47 0.28
CA GLY A 34 14.67 5.80 1.28
C GLY A 34 16.11 5.49 0.88
N ASP A 35 16.32 4.71 -0.17
CA ASP A 35 17.66 4.40 -0.68
C ASP A 35 18.11 5.51 -1.63
N LYS A 36 18.64 6.60 -1.08
CA LYS A 36 19.55 7.50 -1.80
C LYS A 36 20.97 7.30 -1.29
#